data_AF-A0A2C9LQV6-F1
#
_entry.id   AF-A0A2C9LQV6-F1
#
_cell.length_a   1.000
_cell.length_b   1.000
_cell.length_c   1.000
_cell.angle_alpha   90.00
_cell.angle_beta   90.00
_cell.angle_gamma   90.00
#
_symmetry.space_group_name_H-M   'P 1'
#
loop_
_entity.id
_entity.type
_entity.pdbx_description
1 polymer ?
#
loop_
_entity_poly.entity_id
_entity_poly.type
_entity_poly.pdbx_seq_one_letter_code
_entity_poly.pdbx_strand_id
1 'polypeptide(L)'
;MQGFQIWLLALVMTVTGLPDSYYKARQAFIDEELAMRVGAKQILNIKEQKVNTFLMNLKNQTIQQSIWTTTPYPPAISFFKSKPWIDNSTIYKIIKMMPKGGVLHIHNTAMTSIDWVIKTFTYLPDVYTRVENGTYPTRLYTYSSQHPGSDWTLVSDLRARAQDPKQFDESLIYEMSIWSEDPFLAYPTVNDVWKKFRNYFTSLGGLLKTSEHYR
;
A
#
# COMPACT_ATOMS: atom_id res chain seq x y z
N MET A 1 -39.88 37.86 -70.51
CA MET A 1 -38.92 38.00 -69.39
C MET A 1 -39.69 38.38 -68.13
N GLN A 2 -39.96 37.42 -67.25
CA GLN A 2 -40.37 37.66 -65.86
C GLN A 2 -39.66 36.60 -65.02
N GLY A 3 -38.84 37.06 -64.08
CA GLY A 3 -37.87 36.25 -63.34
C GLY A 3 -38.53 35.39 -62.26
N PHE A 4 -38.06 34.15 -62.17
CA PHE A 4 -38.40 33.23 -61.09
C PHE A 4 -37.58 33.61 -59.84
N GLN A 5 -38.21 34.08 -58.78
CA GLN A 5 -37.56 34.24 -57.47
C GLN A 5 -37.68 32.94 -56.69
N ILE A 6 -36.55 32.25 -56.50
CA ILE A 6 -36.42 31.09 -55.62
C ILE A 6 -36.15 31.61 -54.21
N TRP A 7 -37.11 31.42 -53.30
CA TRP A 7 -36.93 31.70 -51.88
C TRP A 7 -36.17 30.54 -51.23
N LEU A 8 -34.90 30.75 -50.89
CA LEU A 8 -34.11 29.86 -50.05
C LEU A 8 -34.54 30.06 -48.58
N LEU A 9 -35.36 29.15 -48.07
CA LEU A 9 -35.64 29.02 -46.64
C LEU A 9 -34.41 28.40 -45.96
N ALA A 10 -33.59 29.24 -45.32
CA ALA A 10 -32.53 28.78 -44.43
C ALA A 10 -33.17 28.25 -43.13
N LEU A 11 -33.20 26.93 -42.97
CA LEU A 11 -33.59 26.28 -41.72
C LEU A 11 -32.48 26.53 -40.68
N VAL A 12 -32.65 27.57 -39.85
CA VAL A 12 -31.80 27.74 -38.66
C VAL A 12 -32.21 26.66 -37.67
N MET A 13 -31.52 25.50 -37.73
CA MET A 13 -31.57 24.55 -36.63
C MET A 13 -30.87 25.21 -35.43
N THR A 14 -31.66 25.85 -34.58
CA THR A 14 -31.20 26.19 -33.24
C THR A 14 -30.98 24.86 -32.52
N VAL A 15 -29.73 24.58 -32.15
CA VAL A 15 -29.45 23.54 -31.16
C VAL A 15 -30.11 24.05 -29.88
N THR A 16 -31.32 23.56 -29.58
CA THR A 16 -31.98 23.88 -28.32
C THR A 16 -31.06 23.37 -27.21
N GLY A 17 -30.54 24.30 -26.41
CA GLY A 17 -29.78 23.95 -25.21
C GLY A 17 -30.59 22.99 -24.34
N LEU A 18 -29.89 22.17 -23.55
CA LEU A 18 -30.55 21.24 -22.63
C LEU A 18 -31.57 21.98 -21.75
N PRO A 19 -32.78 21.42 -21.51
CA PRO A 19 -33.80 22.09 -20.71
C PRO A 19 -33.34 22.40 -19.29
N ASP A 20 -33.83 23.49 -18.68
CA ASP A 20 -33.56 23.81 -17.27
C ASP A 20 -33.95 22.68 -16.30
N SER A 21 -34.99 21.92 -16.64
CA SER A 21 -35.40 20.74 -15.88
C SER A 21 -34.31 19.67 -15.82
N TYR A 22 -33.53 19.50 -16.89
CA TYR A 22 -32.38 18.61 -16.91
C TYR A 22 -31.28 19.10 -15.97
N TYR A 23 -30.92 20.39 -16.01
CA TYR A 23 -29.87 20.93 -15.13
C TYR A 23 -30.25 20.84 -13.65
N LYS A 24 -31.52 21.10 -13.32
CA LYS A 24 -32.04 20.94 -11.96
C LYS A 24 -32.00 19.49 -11.50
N ALA A 25 -32.44 18.55 -12.34
CA ALA A 25 -32.38 17.12 -12.03
C ALA A 25 -30.93 16.66 -11.84
N ARG A 26 -30.02 17.05 -12.73
CA ARG A 26 -28.58 16.74 -12.64
C ARG A 26 -27.97 17.27 -11.35
N GLN A 27 -28.27 18.51 -10.97
CA GLN A 27 -27.76 19.09 -9.74
C GLN A 27 -28.31 18.36 -8.51
N ALA A 28 -29.62 18.03 -8.50
CA ALA A 28 -30.24 17.27 -7.42
C ALA A 28 -29.56 15.90 -7.23
N PHE A 29 -29.26 15.17 -8.31
CA PHE A 29 -28.53 13.91 -8.24
C PHE A 29 -27.11 14.08 -7.68
N ILE A 30 -26.38 15.12 -8.09
CA ILE A 30 -25.04 15.40 -7.57
C ILE A 30 -25.10 15.72 -6.07
N ASP A 31 -26.05 16.55 -5.64
CA ASP A 31 -26.22 16.94 -4.25
C ASP A 31 -26.60 15.73 -3.38
N GLU A 32 -27.47 14.85 -3.89
CA GLU A 32 -27.83 13.59 -3.24
C GLU A 32 -26.60 12.67 -3.08
N GLU A 33 -25.82 12.47 -4.14
CA GLU A 33 -24.59 11.68 -4.07
C GLU A 33 -23.57 12.26 -3.08
N LEU A 34 -23.39 13.59 -3.07
CA LEU A 34 -22.50 14.26 -2.15
C LEU A 34 -22.96 14.09 -0.69
N ALA A 35 -24.27 14.14 -0.44
CA ALA A 35 -24.86 13.98 0.89
C ALA A 35 -24.73 12.54 1.44
N MET A 36 -24.62 11.53 0.57
CA MET A 36 -24.45 10.12 0.96
C MET A 36 -23.00 9.74 1.34
N ARG A 37 -22.01 10.58 1.02
CA ARG A 37 -20.60 10.25 1.27
C ARG A 37 -20.27 10.19 2.76
N VAL A 38 -19.31 9.33 3.12
CA VAL A 38 -18.75 9.28 4.47
C VAL A 38 -18.24 10.66 4.86
N GLY A 39 -18.75 11.19 5.99
CA GLY A 39 -18.38 12.50 6.50
C GLY A 39 -19.08 13.69 5.85
N ALA A 40 -20.06 13.50 4.95
CA ALA A 40 -20.73 14.60 4.25
C ALA A 40 -21.42 15.63 5.16
N LYS A 41 -21.89 15.20 6.34
CA LYS A 41 -22.56 16.06 7.33
C LYS A 41 -21.58 16.81 8.25
N GLN A 42 -20.27 16.62 8.08
CA GLN A 42 -19.27 17.31 8.88
C GLN A 42 -19.17 18.77 8.44
N ILE A 43 -19.35 19.69 9.40
CA ILE A 43 -19.28 21.12 9.15
C ILE A 43 -17.86 21.59 9.40
N LEU A 44 -17.17 22.03 8.35
CA LEU A 44 -15.79 22.49 8.43
C LEU A 44 -15.72 23.97 8.84
N ASN A 45 -14.86 24.28 9.81
CA ASN A 45 -14.50 25.65 10.16
C ASN A 45 -13.54 26.29 9.13
N ILE A 46 -13.26 27.59 9.26
CA ILE A 46 -12.43 28.35 8.29
C ILE A 46 -11.02 27.75 8.11
N LYS A 47 -10.39 27.25 9.18
CA LYS A 47 -9.06 26.63 9.10
C LYS A 47 -9.13 25.28 8.38
N GLU A 48 -10.13 24.47 8.71
CA GLU A 48 -10.36 23.17 8.07
C GLU A 48 -10.68 23.31 6.59
N GLN A 49 -11.48 24.31 6.21
CA GLN A 49 -11.78 24.62 4.81
C GLN A 49 -10.50 24.94 4.02
N LYS A 50 -9.60 25.77 4.57
CA LYS A 50 -8.30 26.09 3.94
C LYS A 50 -7.47 24.82 3.69
N VAL A 51 -7.36 23.95 4.69
CA VAL A 51 -6.62 22.68 4.56
C VAL A 51 -7.30 21.75 3.56
N ASN A 52 -8.63 21.66 3.60
CA ASN A 52 -9.41 20.85 2.66
C ASN A 52 -9.21 21.31 1.21
N THR A 53 -9.29 22.61 0.93
CA THR A 53 -9.02 23.16 -0.40
C THR A 53 -7.63 22.80 -0.89
N PHE A 54 -6.60 22.95 -0.03
CA PHE A 54 -5.24 22.58 -0.38
C PHE A 54 -5.09 21.09 -0.69
N LEU A 55 -5.62 20.22 0.18
CA LEU A 55 -5.56 18.77 0.01
C LEU A 55 -6.33 18.30 -1.23
N MET A 56 -7.51 18.87 -1.50
CA MET A 56 -8.31 18.55 -2.68
C MET A 56 -7.62 19.02 -3.97
N ASN A 57 -6.94 20.16 -3.96
CA ASN A 57 -6.13 20.59 -5.09
C ASN A 57 -4.99 19.62 -5.38
N LEU A 58 -4.23 19.19 -4.36
CA LEU A 58 -3.18 18.19 -4.52
C LEU A 58 -3.74 16.87 -5.08
N LYS A 59 -4.84 16.37 -4.49
CA LYS A 59 -5.53 15.15 -4.94
C LYS A 59 -5.92 15.25 -6.42
N ASN A 60 -6.59 16.33 -6.79
CA ASN A 60 -7.06 16.54 -8.15
C ASN A 60 -5.88 16.64 -9.12
N GLN A 61 -4.82 17.38 -8.78
CA GLN A 61 -3.61 17.47 -9.60
C GLN A 61 -2.98 16.09 -9.83
N THR A 62 -2.84 15.26 -8.78
CA THR A 62 -2.31 13.89 -8.92
C THR A 62 -3.16 13.03 -9.85
N ILE A 63 -4.49 13.10 -9.74
CA ILE A 63 -5.42 12.35 -10.61
C ILE A 63 -5.32 12.86 -12.05
N GLN A 64 -5.43 14.17 -12.26
CA GLN A 64 -5.40 14.77 -13.60
C GLN A 64 -4.06 14.53 -14.30
N GLN A 65 -2.94 14.62 -13.58
CA GLN A 65 -1.63 14.30 -14.14
C GLN A 65 -1.58 12.87 -14.69
N SER A 66 -2.18 11.90 -13.99
CA SER A 66 -2.23 10.52 -14.50
C SER A 66 -3.21 10.32 -15.65
N ILE A 67 -4.30 11.09 -15.72
CA ILE A 67 -5.25 11.03 -16.85
C ILE A 67 -4.65 11.61 -18.12
N TRP A 68 -3.96 12.75 -18.02
CA TRP A 68 -3.47 13.50 -19.19
C TRP A 68 -2.04 13.14 -19.62
N THR A 69 -1.32 12.34 -18.83
CA THR A 69 0.06 11.96 -19.11
C THR A 69 0.28 10.46 -18.84
N THR A 70 1.48 9.96 -19.07
CA THR A 70 1.87 8.58 -18.71
C THR A 70 2.32 8.43 -17.26
N THR A 71 2.17 9.48 -16.43
CA THR A 71 2.52 9.43 -15.01
C THR A 71 1.68 8.37 -14.29
N PRO A 72 2.31 7.37 -13.62
CA PRO A 72 1.57 6.34 -12.92
C PRO A 72 0.71 6.90 -11.77
N TYR A 73 -0.52 6.40 -11.62
CA TYR A 73 -1.34 6.66 -10.45
C TYR A 73 -1.04 5.63 -9.35
N PRO A 74 -0.39 6.01 -8.22
CA PRO A 74 0.10 5.05 -7.24
C PRO A 74 -0.95 4.05 -6.72
N PRO A 75 -2.22 4.44 -6.49
CA PRO A 75 -3.26 3.49 -6.05
C PRO A 75 -3.66 2.42 -7.08
N ALA A 76 -3.37 2.62 -8.36
CA ALA A 76 -3.65 1.65 -9.43
C ALA A 76 -2.48 0.69 -9.70
N ILE A 77 -1.35 0.88 -9.02
CA ILE A 77 -0.13 0.08 -9.17
C ILE A 77 0.10 -0.71 -7.88
N SER A 78 0.65 -1.92 -8.00
CA SER A 78 1.04 -2.73 -6.84
C SER A 78 1.82 -1.90 -5.82
N PHE A 79 1.43 -2.02 -4.55
CA PHE A 79 2.03 -1.27 -3.45
C PHE A 79 3.56 -1.41 -3.41
N PHE A 80 4.11 -2.58 -3.76
CA PHE A 80 5.57 -2.77 -3.75
C PHE A 80 6.27 -1.83 -4.73
N LYS A 81 5.69 -1.61 -5.91
CA LYS A 81 6.23 -0.71 -6.93
C LYS A 81 5.91 0.76 -6.61
N SER A 82 4.72 1.04 -6.09
CA SER A 82 4.25 2.41 -5.90
C SER A 82 4.64 3.05 -4.55
N LYS A 83 5.12 2.26 -3.58
CA LYS A 83 5.52 2.74 -2.25
C LYS A 83 6.51 3.91 -2.30
N PRO A 84 7.61 3.91 -3.09
CA PRO A 84 8.53 5.05 -3.14
C PRO A 84 7.85 6.34 -3.61
N TRP A 85 6.87 6.25 -4.51
CA TRP A 85 6.10 7.41 -4.97
C TRP A 85 5.15 7.92 -3.89
N ILE A 86 4.50 7.01 -3.16
CA ILE A 86 3.63 7.34 -2.03
C ILE A 86 4.43 8.05 -0.95
N ASP A 87 5.56 7.47 -0.52
CA ASP A 87 6.43 8.01 0.53
C ASP A 87 6.90 9.45 0.22
N ASN A 88 7.19 9.73 -1.05
CA ASN A 88 7.65 11.05 -1.50
C ASN A 88 6.52 12.07 -1.70
N SER A 89 5.26 11.63 -1.80
CA SER A 89 4.12 12.50 -2.09
C SER A 89 3.78 13.47 -0.95
N THR A 90 3.39 14.70 -1.30
CA THR A 90 2.90 15.68 -0.32
C THR A 90 1.63 15.22 0.37
N ILE A 91 0.74 14.53 -0.35
CA ILE A 91 -0.50 13.96 0.19
C ILE A 91 -0.17 12.99 1.34
N TYR A 92 0.75 12.04 1.12
CA TYR A 92 1.14 11.09 2.18
C TYR A 92 1.77 11.79 3.38
N LYS A 93 2.62 12.81 3.17
CA LYS A 93 3.21 13.60 4.26
C LYS A 93 2.13 14.27 5.11
N ILE A 94 1.06 14.79 4.51
CA ILE A 94 -0.10 15.35 5.24
C ILE A 94 -0.84 14.24 6.00
N ILE A 95 -1.19 13.14 5.34
CA ILE A 95 -1.92 12.01 5.96
C ILE A 95 -1.12 11.40 7.14
N LYS A 96 0.21 11.39 7.04
CA LYS A 96 1.10 10.93 8.10
C LYS A 96 0.93 11.78 9.37
N MET A 97 0.80 13.10 9.24
CA MET A 97 0.59 14.03 10.35
C MET A 97 -0.81 13.97 10.97
N MET A 98 -1.82 13.43 10.26
CA MET A 98 -3.19 13.39 10.78
C MET A 98 -3.32 12.47 12.00
N PRO A 99 -4.04 12.89 13.07
CA PRO A 99 -4.43 12.01 14.16
C PRO A 99 -5.51 11.03 13.66
N LYS A 100 -5.12 9.79 13.37
CA LYS A 100 -5.98 8.79 12.72
C LYS A 100 -6.94 8.07 13.70
N GLY A 101 -6.90 8.40 14.99
CA GLY A 101 -7.70 7.73 16.01
C GLY A 101 -7.11 6.37 16.40
N GLY A 102 -7.94 5.33 16.44
CA GLY A 102 -7.56 3.98 16.84
C GLY A 102 -7.24 3.05 15.67
N VAL A 103 -6.40 2.04 15.93
CA VAL A 103 -6.11 0.95 14.98
C VAL A 103 -6.96 -0.26 15.37
N LEU A 104 -8.01 -0.56 14.60
CA LEU A 104 -9.05 -1.53 14.98
C LEU A 104 -8.93 -2.90 14.32
N HIS A 105 -8.03 -3.07 13.35
CA HIS A 105 -7.80 -4.35 12.68
C HIS A 105 -6.30 -4.55 12.46
N ILE A 106 -5.69 -5.39 13.30
CA ILE A 106 -4.27 -5.75 13.28
C ILE A 106 -4.08 -7.16 13.83
N HIS A 107 -3.00 -7.80 13.41
CA HIS A 107 -2.51 -9.04 13.99
C HIS A 107 -1.28 -8.72 14.83
N ASN A 108 -1.27 -9.13 16.10
CA ASN A 108 -0.23 -8.82 17.09
C ASN A 108 1.20 -9.07 16.58
N THR A 109 1.41 -10.18 15.86
CA THR A 109 2.70 -10.58 15.32
C THR A 109 3.13 -9.82 14.06
N ALA A 110 2.30 -8.93 13.52
CA ALA A 110 2.59 -8.13 12.31
C ALA A 110 2.49 -6.61 12.55
N MET A 111 2.61 -6.17 13.81
CA MET A 111 2.48 -4.75 14.18
C MET A 111 3.79 -3.95 14.12
N THR A 112 4.93 -4.62 14.25
CA THR A 112 6.25 -3.98 14.30
C THR A 112 6.96 -4.07 12.94
N SER A 113 7.98 -3.24 12.71
CA SER A 113 8.76 -3.32 11.47
C SER A 113 9.59 -4.60 11.46
N ILE A 114 9.63 -5.27 10.31
CA ILE A 114 10.48 -6.45 10.13
C ILE A 114 11.97 -6.11 10.31
N ASP A 115 12.38 -4.89 9.94
CA ASP A 115 13.73 -4.39 10.18
C ASP A 115 14.11 -4.44 11.67
N TRP A 116 13.19 -3.99 12.54
CA TRP A 116 13.39 -4.05 13.99
C TRP A 116 13.41 -5.50 14.50
N VAL A 117 12.53 -6.36 13.99
CA VAL A 117 12.50 -7.80 14.34
C VAL A 117 13.84 -8.46 14.04
N ILE A 118 14.38 -8.24 12.84
CA ILE A 118 15.68 -8.82 12.44
C ILE A 118 16.80 -8.27 13.32
N LYS A 119 16.91 -6.95 13.44
CA LYS A 119 17.99 -6.29 14.21
C LYS A 119 17.93 -6.54 15.71
N THR A 120 16.77 -6.93 16.23
CA THR A 120 16.59 -7.21 17.66
C THR A 120 16.71 -8.69 17.95
N PHE A 121 15.84 -9.52 17.35
CA PHE A 121 15.76 -10.93 17.74
C PHE A 121 16.90 -11.77 17.15
N THR A 122 17.34 -11.50 15.92
CA THR A 122 18.39 -12.32 15.30
C THR A 122 19.82 -11.95 15.73
N TYR A 123 19.92 -10.95 16.62
CA TYR A 123 21.15 -10.51 17.27
C TYR A 123 21.28 -11.04 18.70
N LEU A 124 20.24 -11.69 19.22
CA LEU A 124 20.32 -12.36 20.52
C LEU A 124 21.30 -13.55 20.45
N PRO A 125 21.97 -13.87 21.57
CA PRO A 125 22.76 -15.10 21.65
C PRO A 125 21.85 -16.32 21.48
N ASP A 126 22.44 -17.46 21.12
CA ASP A 126 21.76 -18.76 21.08
C ASP A 126 20.53 -18.83 20.15
N VAL A 127 20.49 -17.95 19.15
CA VAL A 127 19.50 -18.02 18.07
C VAL A 127 20.06 -18.84 16.92
N TYR A 128 19.37 -19.94 16.65
CA TYR A 128 19.68 -20.86 15.58
C TYR A 128 18.68 -20.72 14.43
N THR A 129 19.14 -21.00 13.22
CA THR A 129 18.31 -21.02 12.03
C THR A 129 18.59 -22.23 11.16
N ARG A 130 17.56 -22.66 10.41
CA ARG A 130 17.67 -23.61 9.30
C ARG A 130 16.70 -23.21 8.20
N VAL A 131 16.92 -23.70 6.98
CA VAL A 131 16.03 -23.45 5.85
C VAL A 131 15.31 -24.74 5.49
N GLU A 132 13.99 -24.69 5.45
CA GLU A 132 13.17 -25.77 4.91
C GLU A 132 12.93 -25.53 3.42
N ASN A 133 13.29 -26.53 2.62
CA ASN A 133 13.14 -26.49 1.17
C ASN A 133 11.66 -26.58 0.78
N GLY A 134 11.33 -25.93 -0.34
CA GLY A 134 10.00 -25.93 -0.93
C GLY A 134 9.91 -24.93 -2.07
N THR A 135 8.73 -24.79 -2.67
CA THR A 135 8.49 -23.77 -3.72
C THR A 135 8.83 -22.35 -3.24
N TYR A 136 8.53 -22.09 -1.96
CA TYR A 136 8.93 -20.88 -1.25
C TYR A 136 9.72 -21.30 0.00
N PRO A 137 11.05 -21.34 -0.07
CA PRO A 137 11.90 -21.74 1.06
C PRO A 137 11.55 -20.93 2.31
N THR A 138 11.51 -21.62 3.45
CA THR A 138 11.13 -21.02 4.74
C THR A 138 12.30 -21.11 5.69
N ARG A 139 12.77 -19.95 6.16
CA ARG A 139 13.77 -19.91 7.22
C ARG A 139 13.10 -20.05 8.58
N LEU A 140 13.41 -21.11 9.30
CA LEU A 140 12.96 -21.30 10.66
C LEU A 140 14.00 -20.74 11.64
N TYR A 141 13.50 -20.33 12.80
CA TYR A 141 14.32 -19.88 13.91
C TYR A 141 13.96 -20.64 15.17
N THR A 142 14.93 -20.78 16.06
CA THR A 142 14.70 -21.23 17.42
C THR A 142 15.74 -20.62 18.34
N TYR A 143 15.33 -20.32 19.56
CA TYR A 143 16.26 -20.05 20.65
C TYR A 143 16.54 -21.33 21.41
N SER A 144 17.80 -21.61 21.74
CA SER A 144 18.16 -22.78 22.52
C SER A 144 19.55 -22.64 23.12
N SER A 145 19.69 -22.74 24.44
CA SER A 145 21.00 -22.75 25.10
C SER A 145 21.86 -23.98 24.78
N GLN A 146 21.27 -25.00 24.15
CA GLN A 146 21.95 -26.19 23.64
C GLN A 146 21.75 -26.29 22.13
N HIS A 147 22.75 -26.82 21.41
CA HIS A 147 22.66 -26.93 19.96
C HIS A 147 21.45 -27.80 19.54
N PRO A 148 20.46 -27.27 18.79
CA PRO A 148 19.17 -27.92 18.57
C PRO A 148 19.18 -29.04 17.49
N GLY A 149 20.34 -29.62 17.21
CA GLY A 149 20.56 -30.63 16.16
C GLY A 149 21.47 -30.15 15.02
N SER A 150 22.03 -31.09 14.25
CA SER A 150 23.06 -30.83 13.22
C SER A 150 22.62 -29.89 12.10
N ASP A 151 21.33 -29.85 11.80
CA ASP A 151 20.78 -29.09 10.67
C ASP A 151 20.54 -27.61 11.01
N TRP A 152 20.81 -27.22 12.25
CA TRP A 152 20.67 -25.86 12.74
C TRP A 152 22.02 -25.15 12.79
N THR A 153 22.05 -23.89 12.40
CA THR A 153 23.26 -23.06 12.44
C THR A 153 23.01 -21.81 13.25
N LEU A 154 23.97 -21.39 14.05
CA LEU A 154 23.90 -20.14 14.81
C LEU A 154 23.81 -18.95 13.84
N VAL A 155 22.85 -18.03 14.08
CA VAL A 155 22.65 -16.88 13.18
C VAL A 155 23.86 -15.95 13.21
N SER A 156 24.50 -15.77 14.38
CA SER A 156 25.74 -15.00 14.51
C SER A 156 26.88 -15.58 13.68
N ASP A 157 26.99 -16.91 13.58
CA ASP A 157 28.04 -17.56 12.77
C ASP A 157 27.79 -17.38 11.27
N LEU A 158 26.53 -17.40 10.84
CA LEU A 158 26.17 -17.09 9.45
C LEU A 158 26.50 -15.64 9.13
N ARG A 159 26.15 -14.72 10.03
CA ARG A 159 26.42 -13.29 9.88
C ARG A 159 27.92 -12.99 9.87
N ALA A 160 28.72 -13.63 10.73
CA ALA A 160 30.16 -13.46 10.78
C ALA A 160 30.88 -14.01 9.53
N ARG A 161 30.31 -15.03 8.89
CA ARG A 161 30.81 -15.61 7.62
C ARG A 161 30.32 -14.87 6.38
N ALA A 162 29.33 -13.99 6.51
CA ALA A 162 28.83 -13.21 5.39
C ALA A 162 29.90 -12.18 4.94
N GLN A 163 30.00 -11.94 3.63
CA GLN A 163 30.88 -10.90 3.10
C GLN A 163 30.47 -9.51 3.60
N ASP A 164 29.15 -9.28 3.73
CA ASP A 164 28.57 -8.06 4.26
C ASP A 164 27.43 -8.41 5.24
N PRO A 165 27.63 -8.20 6.55
CA PRO A 165 26.60 -8.43 7.56
C PRO A 165 25.29 -7.67 7.31
N LYS A 166 25.35 -6.47 6.70
CA LYS A 166 24.17 -5.66 6.40
C LYS A 166 23.35 -6.29 5.26
N GLN A 167 24.02 -6.75 4.21
CA GLN A 167 23.34 -7.49 3.12
C GLN A 167 22.76 -8.82 3.62
N PHE A 168 23.44 -9.48 4.56
CA PHE A 168 22.89 -10.68 5.20
C PHE A 168 21.57 -10.35 5.92
N ASP A 169 21.52 -9.31 6.75
CA ASP A 169 20.29 -8.89 7.41
C ASP A 169 19.19 -8.46 6.43
N GLU A 170 19.53 -7.76 5.34
CA GLU A 170 18.59 -7.42 4.28
C GLU A 170 17.99 -8.67 3.61
N SER A 171 18.79 -9.74 3.44
CA SER A 171 18.28 -11.01 2.93
C SER A 171 17.30 -11.67 3.90
N LEU A 172 17.54 -11.59 5.22
CA LEU A 172 16.59 -12.07 6.23
C LEU A 172 15.26 -11.32 6.17
N ILE A 173 15.29 -9.99 5.95
CA ILE A 173 14.08 -9.17 5.76
C ILE A 173 13.30 -9.63 4.52
N TYR A 174 13.99 -9.88 3.41
CA TYR A 174 13.35 -10.38 2.18
C TYR A 174 12.73 -11.77 2.39
N GLU A 175 13.44 -12.66 3.07
CA GLU A 175 12.94 -14.00 3.37
C GLU A 175 11.74 -13.98 4.33
N MET A 176 11.74 -13.07 5.31
CA MET A 176 10.66 -12.83 6.27
C MET A 176 9.69 -11.71 5.82
N SER A 177 9.46 -11.56 4.53
CA SER A 177 8.39 -10.68 4.03
C SER A 177 7.80 -11.22 2.73
N ILE A 178 6.67 -10.66 2.31
CA ILE A 178 6.11 -10.89 0.97
C ILE A 178 6.67 -9.91 -0.07
N TRP A 179 7.73 -9.17 0.28
CA TRP A 179 8.31 -8.19 -0.62
C TRP A 179 8.86 -8.86 -1.87
N SER A 180 8.60 -8.24 -3.02
CA SER A 180 9.14 -8.66 -4.30
C SER A 180 9.19 -7.48 -5.25
N GLU A 181 10.25 -7.41 -6.06
CA GLU A 181 10.38 -6.41 -7.13
C GLU A 181 9.30 -6.59 -8.19
N ASP A 182 8.98 -7.85 -8.53
CA ASP A 182 7.86 -8.20 -9.41
C ASP A 182 6.91 -9.22 -8.77
N PRO A 183 5.88 -8.74 -8.03
CA PRO A 183 4.95 -9.64 -7.35
C PRO A 183 4.12 -10.50 -8.29
N PHE A 184 3.90 -10.09 -9.54
CA PHE A 184 3.13 -10.88 -10.50
C PHE A 184 3.93 -12.07 -11.02
N LEU A 185 5.26 -11.93 -11.08
CA LEU A 185 6.16 -13.04 -11.39
C LEU A 185 6.42 -13.92 -10.17
N ALA A 186 6.66 -13.31 -9.00
CA ALA A 186 6.97 -14.04 -7.77
C ALA A 186 5.77 -14.82 -7.22
N TYR A 187 4.55 -14.28 -7.37
CA TYR A 187 3.30 -14.86 -6.87
C TYR A 187 2.23 -14.87 -7.98
N PRO A 188 2.28 -15.84 -8.90
CA PRO A 188 1.33 -15.91 -10.02
C PRO A 188 -0.12 -16.10 -9.58
N THR A 189 -0.34 -16.71 -8.40
CA THR A 189 -1.68 -16.93 -7.85
C THR A 189 -1.82 -16.39 -6.43
N VAL A 190 -3.08 -16.20 -6.02
CA VAL A 190 -3.43 -15.88 -4.63
C VAL A 190 -2.88 -16.94 -3.66
N ASN A 191 -2.88 -18.22 -4.04
CA ASN A 191 -2.35 -19.29 -3.20
C ASN A 191 -0.84 -19.17 -2.96
N ASP A 192 -0.10 -18.65 -3.93
CA ASP A 192 1.34 -18.48 -3.84
C ASP A 192 1.73 -17.38 -2.86
N VAL A 193 1.10 -16.21 -2.96
CA VAL A 193 1.33 -15.13 -1.98
C VAL A 193 0.86 -15.54 -0.58
N TRP A 194 -0.24 -16.31 -0.46
CA TRP A 194 -0.69 -16.83 0.83
C TRP A 194 0.29 -17.84 1.44
N LYS A 195 0.95 -18.67 0.64
CA LYS A 195 2.02 -19.56 1.13
C LYS A 195 3.16 -18.72 1.70
N LYS A 196 3.69 -17.76 0.92
CA LYS A 196 4.78 -16.88 1.40
C LYS A 196 4.38 -16.05 2.62
N PHE A 197 3.15 -15.54 2.66
CA PHE A 197 2.60 -14.81 3.80
C PHE A 197 2.56 -15.67 5.07
N ARG A 198 2.14 -16.94 4.98
CA ARG A 198 2.17 -17.85 6.13
C ARG A 198 3.58 -18.18 6.59
N ASN A 199 4.54 -18.32 5.67
CA ASN A 199 5.94 -18.59 6.01
C ASN A 199 6.51 -17.52 6.95
N TYR A 200 6.15 -16.24 6.76
CA TYR A 200 6.52 -15.16 7.70
C TYR A 200 6.11 -15.47 9.14
N PHE A 201 4.86 -15.86 9.37
CA PHE A 201 4.37 -16.17 10.73
C PHE A 201 5.04 -17.43 11.30
N THR A 202 5.33 -18.43 10.46
CA THR A 202 6.08 -19.61 10.87
C THR A 202 7.49 -19.24 11.33
N SER A 203 8.23 -18.46 10.54
CA SER A 203 9.57 -17.96 10.86
C SER A 203 9.56 -17.13 12.15
N LEU A 204 8.64 -16.16 12.23
CA LEU A 204 8.52 -15.27 13.37
C LEU A 204 8.14 -16.01 14.65
N GLY A 205 7.26 -17.02 14.56
CA GLY A 205 6.88 -17.84 15.71
C GLY A 205 8.07 -18.50 16.39
N GLY A 206 9.13 -18.83 15.65
CA GLY A 206 10.39 -19.33 16.19
C GLY A 206 11.16 -18.30 17.03
N LEU A 207 11.20 -17.05 16.57
CA LEU A 207 11.87 -15.94 17.26
C LEU A 207 11.10 -15.49 18.52
N LEU A 208 9.76 -15.52 18.45
CA LEU A 208 8.89 -15.08 19.54
C LEU A 208 8.77 -16.09 20.70
N LYS A 209 9.19 -17.36 20.51
CA LYS A 209 9.21 -18.38 21.58
C LYS A 209 10.20 -18.08 22.70
N THR A 210 11.02 -17.04 22.57
CA THR A 210 11.87 -16.53 23.64
C THR A 210 11.01 -15.85 24.71
N SER A 211 10.70 -16.59 25.78
CA SER A 211 9.80 -16.16 26.86
C SER A 211 10.26 -14.88 27.60
N GLU A 212 11.52 -14.49 27.46
CA GLU A 212 12.09 -13.31 28.12
C GLU A 212 11.91 -12.01 27.33
N HIS A 213 11.59 -12.07 26.03
CA HIS A 213 11.59 -10.88 25.14
C HIS A 213 10.20 -10.44 24.68
N TYR A 214 9.13 -11.11 25.10
CA TYR A 214 7.74 -10.75 24.80
C TYR A 214 7.13 -9.77 25.83
N ARG A 215 7.93 -8.81 26.33
CA ARG A 215 7.50 -7.81 27.32
C ARG A 215 7.34 -6.43 26.70
#